data_AF-A0A2J8MAR0-F1
#
_entry.id   AF-A0A2J8MAR0-F1
#
_cell.length_a   1.000
_cell.length_b   1.000
_cell.length_c   1.000
_cell.angle_alpha   90.00
_cell.angle_beta   90.00
_cell.angle_gamma   90.00
#
_symmetry.space_group_name_H-M   'P 1'
#
loop_
_entity.id
_entity.type
_entity.pdbx_description
1 polymer ?
#
loop_
_entity_poly.entity_id
_entity_poly.type
_entity_poly.pdbx_seq_one_letter_code
_entity_poly.pdbx_strand_id
1 'polypeptide(L)' 'MSTIGQVIRCKAAILWKPGAPFSIEEVEVAPPKAKEVRIKVTKLSHCFCHSVENVPLA' A
#
# COMPACT_ATOMS: atom_id res chain seq x y z
N MET A 1 -18.66 -3.39 12.29
CA MET A 1 -17.76 -2.44 12.99
C MET A 1 -17.44 -1.30 12.03
N SER A 2 -17.77 -0.06 12.41
CA SER A 2 -17.45 1.14 11.61
C SER A 2 -16.02 1.58 11.89
N THR A 3 -15.25 1.90 10.85
CA THR A 3 -13.86 2.38 10.96
C THR A 3 -13.72 3.87 10.57
N ILE A 4 -14.84 4.58 10.48
CA ILE A 4 -14.90 6.00 10.11
C ILE A 4 -14.18 6.83 11.18
N GLY A 5 -13.25 7.69 10.75
CA GLY A 5 -12.49 8.58 11.64
C GLY A 5 -11.40 7.90 12.48
N GLN A 6 -11.26 6.57 12.42
CA GLN A 6 -10.23 5.82 13.16
C GLN A 6 -9.05 5.44 12.26
N VAL A 7 -7.87 5.31 12.87
CA VAL A 7 -6.70 4.67 12.27
C VAL A 7 -6.97 3.18 12.11
N ILE A 8 -6.64 2.62 10.94
CA ILE A 8 -6.83 1.20 10.64
C ILE A 8 -5.47 0.53 10.56
N ARG A 9 -5.32 -0.65 11.17
CA ARG A 9 -4.17 -1.53 10.95
C ARG A 9 -4.46 -2.51 9.81
N CYS A 10 -3.59 -2.56 8.81
CA CYS A 10 -3.70 -3.53 7.72
C CYS A 10 -2.32 -4.02 7.28
N LYS A 11 -2.29 -5.15 6.58
CA LYS A 11 -1.06 -5.67 5.98
C LYS A 11 -0.81 -4.98 4.66
N ALA A 12 0.43 -4.56 4.43
CA ALA A 12 0.90 -3.99 3.18
C ALA A 12 2.21 -4.65 2.75
N ALA A 13 2.45 -4.69 1.44
CA ALA A 13 3.74 -5.05 0.87
C ALA A 13 4.60 -3.77 0.80
N ILE A 14 5.66 -3.72 1.59
CA ILE A 14 6.56 -2.58 1.70
C ILE A 14 7.86 -2.90 0.96
N LEU A 15 8.30 -1.95 0.14
CA LEU A 15 9.60 -1.99 -0.49
C LEU A 15 10.52 -0.99 0.22
N TRP A 16 11.37 -1.49 1.11
CA TRP A 16 12.28 -0.66 1.89
C TRP A 16 13.44 -0.08 1.07
N LYS A 17 13.89 -0.80 0.05
CA LYS A 17 14.98 -0.41 -0.85
C LYS A 17 14.69 -0.88 -2.28
N PRO A 18 15.12 -0.14 -3.33
CA PRO A 18 15.05 -0.62 -4.70
C PRO A 18 15.76 -1.97 -4.86
N GLY A 19 15.19 -2.87 -5.67
CA GLY A 19 15.75 -4.20 -5.91
C GLY A 19 15.64 -5.21 -4.77
N ALA A 20 15.13 -4.82 -3.59
CA ALA A 20 14.84 -5.75 -2.50
C ALA A 20 13.50 -6.49 -2.73
N PRO A 21 13.31 -7.69 -2.16
CA PRO A 21 11.99 -8.32 -2.15
C PRO A 21 11.01 -7.50 -1.31
N PHE A 22 9.72 -7.58 -1.64
CA PHE A 22 8.66 -6.97 -0.82
C PHE A 22 8.58 -7.66 0.55
N SER A 23 8.51 -6.84 1.61
CA SER A 23 8.22 -7.31 2.97
C SER A 23 6.75 -7.12 3.28
N ILE A 24 6.07 -8.16 3.79
CA ILE A 24 4.68 -8.05 4.25
C ILE A 24 4.69 -7.60 5.70
N GLU A 25 4.24 -6.38 5.95
CA GLU A 25 4.28 -5.75 7.27
C GLU A 25 2.92 -5.15 7.63
N GLU A 26 2.68 -4.96 8.93
CA GLU A 26 1.48 -4.29 9.43
C GLU A 26 1.69 -2.77 9.49
N VAL A 27 0.80 -2.03 8.86
CA VAL A 27 0.86 -0.57 8.75
C VAL A 27 -0.40 0.08 9.30
N GLU A 28 -0.24 1.31 9.79
CA GLU A 28 -1.33 2.15 10.26
C GLU A 28 -1.76 3.14 9.17
N VAL A 29 -3.02 3.02 8.74
CA VAL A 29 -3.63 3.89 7.73
C VAL A 29 -4.50 4.93 8.42
N ALA A 30 -4.09 6.19 8.30
CA ALA A 30 -4.80 7.34 8.84
C ALA A 30 -6.21 7.49 8.23
N PRO A 31 -7.13 8.21 8.92
CA PRO A 31 -8.40 8.61 8.31
C PRO A 31 -8.18 9.58 7.13
N PRO A 32 -9.05 9.54 6.10
CA PRO A 32 -8.94 10.45 4.97
C PRO A 32 -9.23 11.90 5.39
N LYS A 33 -8.52 12.86 4.79
CA LYS A 33 -8.76 14.30 4.95
C LYS A 33 -9.87 14.77 4.00
N ALA A 34 -10.14 16.08 4.02
CA ALA A 34 -11.09 16.69 3.11
C ALA A 34 -10.72 16.41 1.65
N LYS A 35 -11.69 15.91 0.86
CA LYS A 35 -11.52 15.52 -0.55
C LYS A 35 -10.61 14.31 -0.80
N GLU A 36 -10.26 13.53 0.22
CA GLU A 36 -9.56 12.24 0.06
C GLU A 36 -10.54 11.06 0.21
N VAL A 37 -10.22 9.94 -0.43
CA VAL A 37 -11.01 8.71 -0.35
C VAL A 37 -10.11 7.57 0.11
N ARG A 38 -10.49 6.90 1.21
CA ARG A 38 -9.80 5.70 1.71
C ARG A 38 -10.50 4.45 1.20
N ILE A 39 -9.82 3.66 0.36
CA ILE A 39 -10.39 2.49 -0.32
C ILE A 39 -9.90 1.21 0.36
N LYS A 40 -10.81 0.25 0.60
CA LYS A 40 -10.45 -1.11 0.98
C LYS A 40 -10.19 -1.94 -0.28
N VAL A 41 -8.94 -2.33 -0.50
CA VAL A 41 -8.57 -3.22 -1.61
C VAL A 41 -8.97 -4.66 -1.25
N THR A 42 -9.93 -5.24 -1.98
CA THR A 42 -10.38 -6.63 -1.76
C THR A 42 -9.57 -7.62 -2.57
N LYS A 43 -9.19 -7.24 -3.80
CA LYS A 43 -8.33 -8.01 -4.68
C LYS A 43 -7.43 -7.05 -5.45
N LEU A 44 -6.15 -7.35 -5.50
CA LEU A 44 -5.18 -6.70 -6.35
C LEU A 44 -4.57 -7.78 -7.24
N SER A 45 -4.49 -7.52 -8.54
CA SER A 45 -3.71 -8.34 -9.45
C SER A 45 -2.41 -7.60 -9.75
N HIS A 46 -1.28 -8.30 -9.69
CA HIS A 46 -0.03 -7.74 -10.17
C HIS A 46 -0.11 -7.65 -11.69
N CYS A 47 -0.04 -6.43 -12.22
CA CYS A 47 0.15 -6.24 -13.64
C CYS A 47 1.64 -6.43 -13.95
N PHE A 48 1.99 -7.35 -14.85
CA PHE A 48 3.36 -7.51 -15.36
C PHE A 48 3.79 -6.38 -16.31
N CYS A 49 3.11 -5.23 -16.27
CA CYS A 49 3.56 -4.04 -16.98
C CYS A 49 4.72 -3.42 -16.20
N HIS A 50 5.77 -2.98 -16.91
CA HIS A 50 7.00 -2.39 -16.37
C HIS A 50 6.80 -1.11 -15.52
N SER A 51 5.57 -0.68 -15.25
CA SER A 51 5.26 0.56 -14.53
C SER A 51 5.47 0.46 -13.01
N VAL A 52 5.43 -0.75 -12.43
CA VAL A 52 6.02 -0.97 -11.10
C VAL A 52 7.51 -1.24 -11.31
N GLU A 53 8.22 -0.19 -11.74
CA GLU A 53 9.61 -0.25 -12.11
C GLU A 53 10.41 -0.88 -10.96
N ASN A 54 11.02 -2.02 -11.22
CA ASN A 54 12.22 -2.39 -10.50
C ASN A 54 13.28 -1.42 -10.99
N VAL A 55 13.30 -0.21 -10.40
CA VAL A 55 14.15 0.93 -10.78
C VAL A 55 15.57 0.40 -11.02
N PRO A 56 16.06 0.37 -12.27
CA PRO A 56 17.45 0.12 -12.52
C PRO A 56 18.18 1.41 -12.15
N LEU A 57 18.61 1.51 -10.89
CA LEU A 57 19.54 2.54 -10.49
C LEU A 57 20.89 2.20 -11.11
N ALA A 58 21.44 3.17 -11.84
CA ALA A 58 22.85 3.23 -12.22
C ALA A 58 23.77 2.98 -11.02
#